data_AF-A0A9D7ABK9-F1
#
_entry.id   AF-A0A9D7ABK9-F1
#
_cell.length_a   1.000
_cell.length_b   1.000
_cell.length_c   1.000
_cell.angle_alpha   90.00
_cell.angle_beta   90.00
_cell.angle_gamma   90.00
#
_symmetry.space_group_name_H-M   'P 1'
#
loop_
_entity.id
_entity.type
_entity.pdbx_description
1 polymer ?
#
loop_
_entity_poly.entity_id
_entity_poly.type
_entity_poly.pdbx_seq_one_letter_code
_entity_poly.pdbx_strand_id
1 'polypeptide(L)'
;MKVWIKSFEVNMEIKQNGLELEVRSPNGKEQLGDCYVTMTGLTWCLGKITRANGVELKWSELATLLSSVEARKAALKAAKAVLNGTKPD
;
A
#
# COMPACT_ATOMS: atom_id res chain seq x y z
N MET A 1 -6.66 -34.73 17.83
CA MET A 1 -7.67 -33.65 17.93
C MET A 1 -7.18 -32.49 17.08
N LYS A 2 -8.02 -31.89 16.22
CA LYS A 2 -7.64 -30.75 15.37
C LYS A 2 -8.64 -29.61 15.60
N VAL A 3 -8.13 -28.41 15.85
CA VAL A 3 -8.92 -27.22 16.15
C VAL A 3 -8.55 -26.15 15.13
N TRP A 4 -9.56 -25.45 14.62
CA TRP A 4 -9.42 -24.38 13.63
C TRP A 4 -10.05 -23.11 14.15
N ILE A 5 -9.40 -21.98 13.90
CA ILE A 5 -10.03 -20.67 14.00
C ILE A 5 -10.85 -20.48 12.73
N LYS A 6 -12.18 -20.36 12.88
CA LYS A 6 -13.12 -20.17 11.75
C LYS A 6 -13.31 -18.70 11.38
N SER A 7 -13.09 -17.79 12.33
CA SER A 7 -13.10 -16.33 12.13
C SER A 7 -12.21 -15.70 13.22
N PHE A 8 -11.46 -14.66 12.86
CA PHE A 8 -10.71 -13.82 13.78
C PHE A 8 -10.96 -12.35 13.40
N GLU A 9 -12.04 -11.80 13.92
CA GLU A 9 -12.45 -10.42 13.70
C GLU A 9 -11.87 -9.54 14.81
N VAL A 10 -10.83 -8.76 14.49
CA VAL A 10 -10.24 -7.79 15.41
C VAL A 10 -10.66 -6.40 14.99
N ASN A 11 -11.40 -5.72 15.86
CA ASN A 11 -11.68 -4.28 15.72
C ASN A 11 -10.59 -3.51 16.50
N MET A 12 -9.60 -2.99 15.78
CA MET A 12 -8.48 -2.24 16.36
C MET A 12 -8.37 -0.87 15.70
N GLU A 13 -8.26 0.17 16.52
CA GLU A 13 -7.94 1.52 16.06
C GLU A 13 -6.46 1.61 15.69
N ILE A 14 -6.17 2.05 14.47
CA ILE A 14 -4.81 2.30 14.00
C ILE A 14 -4.34 3.66 14.53
N LYS A 15 -3.35 3.65 15.42
CA LYS A 15 -2.76 4.87 16.02
C LYS A 15 -1.49 5.31 15.29
N GLN A 16 -0.70 6.19 15.89
CA GLN A 16 0.50 6.79 15.29
C GLN A 16 1.54 5.78 14.78
N ASN A 17 1.79 4.70 15.52
CA ASN A 17 2.78 3.69 15.15
C ASN A 17 2.29 2.75 14.03
N GLY A 18 0.97 2.65 13.84
CA GLY A 18 0.38 1.96 12.71
C GLY A 18 0.44 0.43 12.77
N LEU A 19 0.20 -0.17 11.61
CA LEU A 19 0.44 -1.57 11.27
C LEU A 19 1.43 -1.63 10.10
N GLU A 20 2.28 -2.65 10.10
CA GLU A 20 3.17 -2.96 8.98
C GLU A 20 2.65 -4.20 8.25
N LEU A 21 2.53 -4.10 6.94
CA LEU A 21 2.11 -5.18 6.06
C LEU A 21 3.27 -5.55 5.13
N GLU A 22 3.83 -6.74 5.30
CA GLU A 22 4.79 -7.28 4.34
C GLU A 22 4.05 -7.81 3.12
N VAL A 23 4.32 -7.24 1.94
CA VAL A 23 3.67 -7.61 0.68
C VAL A 23 4.61 -8.45 -0.17
N ARG A 24 4.18 -9.67 -0.48
CA ARG A 24 4.92 -10.64 -1.29
C ARG A 24 4.18 -10.99 -2.59
N SER A 25 4.92 -11.54 -3.53
CA SER A 25 4.37 -12.19 -4.72
C SER A 25 3.37 -13.29 -4.33
N PRO A 26 2.43 -13.67 -5.22
CA PRO A 26 1.44 -14.71 -4.92
C PRO A 26 2.04 -16.07 -4.52
N ASN A 27 3.28 -16.37 -4.96
CA ASN A 27 4.01 -17.58 -4.60
C ASN A 27 4.90 -17.42 -3.35
N GLY A 28 4.88 -16.26 -2.69
CA GLY A 28 5.64 -15.93 -1.48
C GLY A 28 7.15 -15.74 -1.67
N LYS A 29 7.68 -15.95 -2.89
CA LYS A 29 9.12 -15.97 -3.15
C LYS A 29 9.75 -14.58 -3.17
N GLU A 30 9.04 -13.58 -3.66
CA GLU A 30 9.54 -12.23 -3.83
C GLU A 30 8.83 -11.29 -2.86
N GLN A 31 9.59 -10.46 -2.14
CA GLN A 31 9.05 -9.35 -1.37
C GLN A 31 8.90 -8.15 -2.30
N LEU A 32 7.66 -7.74 -2.55
CA LEU A 32 7.32 -6.60 -3.41
C LEU A 32 7.56 -5.27 -2.66
N GLY A 33 7.35 -5.28 -1.36
CA GLY A 33 7.58 -4.14 -0.48
C GLY A 33 6.79 -4.25 0.81
N ASP A 34 6.97 -3.25 1.67
CA ASP A 34 6.27 -3.14 2.95
C ASP A 34 5.32 -1.93 2.91
N CYS A 35 4.11 -2.10 3.42
CA CYS A 35 3.11 -1.04 3.52
C CYS A 35 2.83 -0.73 4.99
N TYR A 36 3.18 0.48 5.42
CA TYR A 36 2.83 0.96 6.75
C TYR A 36 1.50 1.70 6.69
N VAL A 37 0.53 1.24 7.47
CA VAL A 37 -0.78 1.85 7.62
C VAL A 37 -0.81 2.59 8.94
N THR A 38 -1.00 3.90 8.92
CA THR A 38 -1.06 4.74 10.14
C THR A 38 -2.30 5.62 10.14
N MET A 39 -2.55 6.32 11.25
CA MET A 39 -3.68 7.25 11.32
C MET A 39 -3.62 8.37 10.25
N THR A 40 -2.44 8.74 9.75
CA THR A 40 -2.28 9.83 8.76
C THR A 40 -2.36 9.37 7.31
N GLY A 41 -2.08 8.08 7.06
CA GLY A 41 -2.05 7.55 5.71
C GLY A 41 -1.26 6.25 5.58
N LEU A 42 -0.79 6.01 4.37
CA LEU A 42 0.01 4.87 3.95
C LEU A 42 1.46 5.31 3.70
N THR A 43 2.42 4.43 3.98
CA THR A 43 3.79 4.58 3.50
C THR A 43 4.19 3.32 2.77
N TRP A 44 4.50 3.43 1.47
CA TRP A 44 4.98 2.31 0.66
C TRP A 44 6.51 2.27 0.62
N CYS A 45 7.08 1.15 1.05
CA CYS A 45 8.51 0.89 1.02
C CYS A 45 8.80 -0.12 -0.09
N LEU A 46 9.40 0.33 -1.20
CA LEU A 46 9.73 -0.55 -2.31
C LEU A 46 10.93 -1.45 -1.94
N GLY A 47 10.73 -2.77 -1.95
CA GLY A 47 11.76 -3.72 -1.54
C GLY A 47 12.12 -3.60 -0.06
N LYS A 48 13.42 -3.62 0.27
CA LYS A 48 13.93 -3.63 1.66
C LYS A 48 14.43 -2.24 2.10
N ILE A 49 13.58 -1.22 2.00
CA ILE A 49 13.91 0.13 2.48
C ILE A 49 13.19 0.42 3.79
N THR A 50 13.83 1.22 4.66
CA THR A 50 13.21 1.66 5.91
C THR A 50 12.03 2.58 5.65
N ARG A 51 11.03 2.57 6.53
CA ARG A 51 9.85 3.47 6.50
C ARG A 51 10.19 4.94 6.19
N ALA A 52 11.28 5.47 6.75
CA ALA A 52 11.72 6.86 6.55
C ALA A 52 12.04 7.22 5.08
N ASN A 53 12.33 6.21 4.25
CA ASN A 53 12.65 6.36 2.83
C ASN A 53 11.49 5.90 1.93
N GLY A 54 10.35 5.51 2.52
CA GLY A 54 9.16 5.13 1.77
C GLY A 54 8.42 6.34 1.21
N VAL A 55 7.51 6.07 0.28
CA VAL A 55 6.64 7.11 -0.30
C VAL A 55 5.37 7.20 0.53
N GLU A 56 5.12 8.37 1.12
CA GLU A 56 3.91 8.63 1.88
C GLU A 56 2.73 8.97 0.96
N LEU A 57 1.54 8.50 1.33
CA LEU A 57 0.26 8.82 0.71
C LEU A 57 -0.77 9.04 1.81
N LYS A 58 -1.31 10.26 1.92
CA LYS A 58 -2.35 10.57 2.91
C LYS A 58 -3.67 9.90 2.55
N TRP A 59 -4.53 9.70 3.55
CA TRP A 59 -5.87 9.14 3.32
C TRP A 59 -6.72 9.95 2.33
N SER A 60 -6.64 11.28 2.38
CA SER A 60 -7.33 12.16 1.43
C SER A 60 -6.85 11.96 0.00
N GLU A 61 -5.54 11.78 -0.19
CA GLU A 61 -4.94 11.57 -1.52
C GLU A 61 -5.33 10.20 -2.06
N LEU A 62 -5.31 9.16 -1.22
CA LEU A 62 -5.80 7.83 -1.58
C LEU A 62 -7.28 7.88 -1.99
N ALA A 63 -8.13 8.58 -1.24
CA ALA A 63 -9.54 8.76 -1.57
C ALA A 63 -9.73 9.47 -2.91
N THR A 64 -8.89 10.46 -3.24
CA THR A 64 -8.89 11.10 -4.56
C THR A 64 -8.49 10.12 -5.66
N LEU A 65 -7.39 9.37 -5.49
CA LEU A 65 -6.90 8.38 -6.46
C LEU A 65 -7.91 7.28 -6.75
N LEU A 66 -8.72 6.91 -5.74
CA LEU A 66 -9.71 5.83 -5.81
C LEU A 66 -11.15 6.34 -5.94
N SER A 67 -11.35 7.63 -6.24
CA SER A 67 -12.68 8.23 -6.38
C SER A 67 -13.51 7.64 -7.52
N SER A 68 -12.86 7.13 -8.57
CA SER A 68 -13.49 6.38 -9.66
C SER A 68 -12.53 5.42 -10.35
N VAL A 69 -13.07 4.55 -11.22
CA VAL A 69 -12.25 3.65 -12.05
C VAL A 69 -11.37 4.46 -13.01
N GLU A 70 -11.89 5.57 -13.53
CA GLU A 70 -11.22 6.48 -14.45
C GLU A 70 -10.07 7.20 -13.75
N ALA A 71 -10.32 7.75 -12.55
CA ALA A 71 -9.29 8.40 -11.73
C ALA A 71 -8.13 7.43 -11.43
N ARG A 72 -8.45 6.20 -11.02
CA ARG A 72 -7.44 5.15 -10.77
C ARG A 72 -6.65 4.81 -12.03
N LYS A 73 -7.31 4.64 -13.18
CA LYS A 73 -6.64 4.34 -14.45
C LYS A 73 -5.72 5.47 -14.88
N ALA A 74 -6.17 6.71 -14.78
CA ALA A 74 -5.39 7.89 -15.12
C ALA A 74 -4.13 8.01 -14.25
N ALA A 75 -4.28 7.85 -12.93
CA ALA A 75 -3.16 7.86 -11.99
C ALA A 75 -2.13 6.77 -12.30
N LEU A 76 -2.59 5.53 -12.55
CA LEU A 76 -1.71 4.42 -12.91
C LEU A 76 -1.01 4.63 -14.26
N LYS A 77 -1.70 5.22 -15.25
CA LYS A 77 -1.09 5.55 -16.54
C LYS A 77 0.04 6.58 -16.36
N ALA A 78 -0.23 7.65 -15.61
CA ALA A 78 0.76 8.68 -15.33
C ALA A 78 1.97 8.11 -14.57
N ALA A 79 1.74 7.29 -13.54
CA ALA A 79 2.81 6.65 -12.77
C ALA A 79 3.68 5.72 -13.64
N LYS A 80 3.07 4.94 -14.53
CA LYS A 80 3.81 4.08 -15.48
C LYS A 80 4.63 4.86 -16.49
N ALA A 81 4.13 6.01 -16.95
CA ALA A 81 4.88 6.88 -17.85
C ALA A 81 6.17 7.37 -17.17
N VAL A 82 6.06 7.83 -15.92
CA VAL A 82 7.22 8.24 -15.10
C VAL A 82 8.21 7.08 -14.91
N LEU A 83 7.73 5.86 -14.58
CA LEU A 83 8.59 4.68 -14.42
C LEU A 83 9.33 4.31 -15.71
N ASN A 84 8.70 4.49 -16.87
CA ASN A 84 9.28 4.17 -18.18
C ASN A 84 10.08 5.33 -18.79
N GLY A 85 10.25 6.45 -18.06
CA GLY A 85 10.98 7.63 -18.53
C GLY A 85 10.26 8.45 -19.60
N THR A 86 8.95 8.26 -19.79
CA THR A 86 8.13 9.05 -20.71
C THR A 86 7.34 10.11 -19.93
N LYS A 87 7.43 11.37 -20.37
CA LYS A 87 6.69 12.47 -19.75
C LYS A 87 5.19 12.28 -20.01
N PRO A 88 4.29 12.44 -19.02
CA PRO A 88 2.86 12.50 -19.29
C PRO A 88 2.57 13.81 -20.05
N ASP A 89 1.95 13.69 -21.23
CA ASP A 89 1.42 14.81 -22.01
C ASP A 89 0.26 15.52 -21.28
#